data_AF-A0ABD1DVT5-F1
#
_entry.id   AF-A0ABD1DVT5-F1
#
_cell.length_a   1.000
_cell.length_b   1.000
_cell.length_c   1.000
_cell.angle_alpha   90.00
_cell.angle_beta   90.00
_cell.angle_gamma   90.00
#
_symmetry.space_group_name_H-M   'P 1'
#
loop_
_entity.id
_entity.type
_entity.pdbx_description
1 polymer ?
#
loop_
_entity_poly.entity_id
_entity_poly.type
_entity_poly.pdbx_seq_one_letter_code
_entity_poly.pdbx_strand_id
1 'polypeptide(L)'
;MDIRQIEEAVLSFYRSGTQQQEDTHQWLQKIQESQQAWSFCWQLMQLDRPSEVQFFGAITLHSKLTKHWAEVPKEAHGEFKQKLLESIVMFGNGPKIVLSQLCIS
;
A
#
# COMPACT_ATOMS: atom_id res chain seq x y z
N MET A 1 6.37 10.29 -7.85
CA MET A 1 5.39 10.69 -6.81
C MET A 1 6.11 10.69 -5.49
N ASP A 2 5.98 11.74 -4.68
CA ASP A 2 6.70 11.84 -3.41
C ASP A 2 6.01 11.00 -2.33
N ILE A 3 6.76 10.08 -1.71
CA ILE A 3 6.27 9.22 -0.62
C ILE A 3 5.82 10.05 0.57
N ARG A 4 6.53 11.13 0.90
CA ARG A 4 6.22 11.96 2.06
C ARG A 4 4.85 12.60 1.93
N GLN A 5 4.49 13.02 0.72
CA GLN A 5 3.16 13.57 0.44
C GLN A 5 2.05 12.54 0.66
N ILE A 6 2.30 11.27 0.30
CA ILE A 6 1.33 10.18 0.55
C ILE A 6 1.19 9.93 2.04
N GLU A 7 2.30 9.90 2.77
CA GLU A 7 2.30 9.70 4.21
C GLU A 7 1.57 10.80 4.95
N GLU A 8 1.84 12.06 4.61
CA GLU A 8 1.14 13.21 5.19
C GLU A 8 -0.36 13.18 4.90
N ALA A 9 -0.76 12.81 3.68
CA ALA A 9 -2.16 12.67 3.32
C ALA A 9 -2.85 11.52 4.09
N VAL A 10 -2.19 10.36 4.23
CA VAL A 10 -2.71 9.25 5.04
C VAL A 10 -2.86 9.67 6.49
N LEU A 11 -1.82 10.26 7.10
CA LEU A 11 -1.88 10.72 8.48
C LEU A 11 -2.94 11.82 8.68
N SER A 12 -3.07 12.73 7.72
CA SER A 12 -4.12 13.75 7.70
C SER A 12 -5.51 13.11 7.67
N PHE A 13 -5.73 12.10 6.82
CA PHE A 13 -6.99 11.38 6.74
C PHE A 13 -7.40 10.77 8.09
N TYR A 14 -6.46 10.16 8.81
CA TYR A 14 -6.69 9.59 10.14
C TYR A 14 -6.81 10.65 11.27
N ARG A 15 -6.30 11.88 11.07
CA ARG A 15 -6.33 12.97 12.08
C ARG A 15 -7.48 13.96 11.89
N SER A 16 -8.02 14.09 10.68
CA SER A 16 -8.94 15.18 10.30
C SER A 16 -10.42 14.83 10.50
N GLY A 17 -11.26 15.83 10.73
CA GLY A 17 -12.72 15.71 10.74
C GLY A 17 -13.36 15.58 9.34
N THR A 18 -14.67 15.35 9.29
CA THR A 18 -15.43 14.83 8.13
C THR A 18 -15.29 15.58 6.80
N GLN A 19 -15.15 16.90 6.78
CA GLN A 19 -15.12 17.66 5.53
C GLN A 19 -13.77 17.55 4.79
N GLN A 20 -12.65 17.62 5.51
CA GLN A 20 -11.30 17.58 4.94
C GLN A 20 -10.88 16.14 4.56
N GLN A 21 -11.62 15.15 5.07
CA GLN A 21 -11.45 13.75 4.72
C GLN A 21 -11.89 13.43 3.29
N GLU A 22 -12.88 14.10 2.72
CA GLU A 22 -13.43 13.73 1.41
C GLU A 22 -12.43 14.00 0.26
N ASP A 23 -11.86 15.21 0.22
CA ASP A 23 -10.83 15.56 -0.77
C ASP A 23 -9.58 14.69 -0.62
N THR A 24 -9.15 14.44 0.62
CA THR A 24 -8.01 13.58 0.94
C THR A 24 -8.29 12.14 0.51
N HIS A 25 -9.49 11.64 0.76
CA HIS A 25 -9.91 10.29 0.38
C HIS A 25 -9.93 10.12 -1.15
N GLN A 26 -10.52 11.07 -1.88
CA GLN A 26 -10.55 11.03 -3.34
C GLN A 26 -9.13 11.04 -3.93
N TRP A 27 -8.23 11.84 -3.34
CA TRP A 27 -6.83 11.85 -3.76
C TRP A 27 -6.15 10.50 -3.47
N LEU A 28 -6.34 9.94 -2.27
CA LEU A 28 -5.82 8.63 -1.89
C LEU A 28 -6.34 7.51 -2.82
N GLN A 29 -7.62 7.52 -3.19
CA GLN A 29 -8.19 6.55 -4.13
C GLN A 29 -7.54 6.64 -5.52
N LYS A 30 -7.40 7.86 -6.07
CA LYS A 30 -6.76 8.06 -7.39
C LYS A 30 -5.34 7.54 -7.42
N ILE A 31 -4.58 7.72 -6.33
CA ILE A 31 -3.19 7.27 -6.29
C ILE A 31 -3.11 5.74 -6.11
N GLN A 32 -4.06 5.12 -5.41
CA GLN A 32 -4.14 3.66 -5.28
C GLN A 32 -4.38 2.97 -6.62
N GLU A 33 -5.19 3.58 -7.49
CA GLU A 33 -5.48 3.06 -8.83
C GLU A 33 -4.34 3.33 -9.82
N SER A 34 -3.47 4.28 -9.54
CA SER A 34 -2.36 4.65 -10.42
C SER A 34 -1.34 3.53 -10.63
N GLN A 35 -0.67 3.49 -11.79
CA GLN A 35 0.40 2.51 -12.05
C GLN A 35 1.56 2.65 -11.04
N GLN A 36 1.81 3.86 -10.53
CA GLN A 36 2.87 4.12 -9.56
C GLN A 36 2.65 3.40 -8.22
N ALA A 37 1.41 2.99 -7.91
CA ALA A 37 1.07 2.26 -6.69
C ALA A 37 1.86 0.97 -6.52
N TRP A 38 2.20 0.28 -7.61
CA TRP A 38 3.05 -0.90 -7.58
C TRP A 38 4.44 -0.66 -7.01
N SER A 39 4.97 0.56 -7.10
CA SER A 39 6.27 0.91 -6.52
C SER A 39 6.13 1.47 -5.11
N PHE A 40 5.25 2.45 -4.92
CA PHE A 40 5.20 3.16 -3.63
C PHE A 40 4.61 2.31 -2.50
N CYS A 41 3.73 1.34 -2.78
CA CYS A 41 3.10 0.52 -1.73
C CYS A 41 4.14 -0.21 -0.87
N TRP A 42 5.22 -0.72 -1.47
CA TRP A 42 6.34 -1.35 -0.76
C TRP A 42 7.12 -0.39 0.13
N GLN A 43 7.20 0.88 -0.27
CA GLN A 43 7.88 1.91 0.50
C GLN A 43 7.05 2.37 1.70
N LEU A 44 5.72 2.41 1.56
CA LEU A 44 4.79 2.73 2.66
C LEU A 44 4.71 1.59 3.69
N MET A 45 4.96 0.37 3.23
CA MET A 45 5.02 -0.85 4.03
C MET A 45 6.34 -1.04 4.81
N GLN A 46 7.25 -0.08 4.80
CA GLN A 46 8.48 -0.23 5.59
C GLN A 46 8.20 -0.17 7.10
N LEU A 47 8.94 -0.97 7.88
CA LEU A 47 8.74 -1.12 9.34
C LEU A 47 9.01 0.16 10.14
N ASP A 48 9.74 1.12 9.55
CA ASP A 48 10.03 2.44 10.14
C ASP A 48 8.89 3.45 9.97
N ARG A 49 7.81 3.08 9.27
CA ARG A 49 6.65 3.96 9.03
C ARG A 49 5.53 3.76 10.06
N PRO A 50 4.65 4.75 10.27
CA PRO A 50 3.47 4.60 11.12
C PRO A 50 2.54 3.47 10.67
N SER A 51 1.80 2.88 11.60
CA SER A 51 0.87 1.77 11.33
C SER A 51 -0.19 2.10 10.27
N GLU A 52 -0.69 3.33 10.26
CA GLU A 52 -1.69 3.83 9.33
C GLU A 52 -1.16 3.89 7.90
N VAL A 53 0.11 4.29 7.77
CA VAL A 53 0.83 4.33 6.49
C VAL A 53 1.11 2.92 5.99
N GLN A 54 1.58 2.03 6.86
CA GLN A 54 1.80 0.61 6.53
C GLN A 54 0.51 -0.06 6.09
N PHE A 55 -0.59 0.19 6.80
CA PHE A 55 -1.91 -0.33 6.47
C PHE A 55 -2.37 0.17 5.10
N PHE A 56 -2.22 1.47 4.82
CA PHE A 56 -2.53 2.02 3.50
C PHE A 56 -1.71 1.38 2.38
N GLY A 57 -0.40 1.16 2.59
CA GLY A 57 0.46 0.43 1.67
C GLY A 57 -0.05 -0.99 1.39
N ALA A 58 -0.43 -1.72 2.45
CA ALA A 58 -0.94 -3.08 2.36
C ALA A 58 -2.27 -3.19 1.59
N ILE A 59 -3.26 -2.36 1.90
CA ILE A 59 -4.55 -2.36 1.18
C ILE A 59 -4.37 -1.96 -0.29
N THR A 60 -3.41 -1.08 -0.57
CA THR A 60 -3.09 -0.64 -1.93
C THR A 60 -2.50 -1.79 -2.74
N LEU A 61 -1.52 -2.50 -2.16
CA LEU A 61 -0.94 -3.68 -2.78
C LEU A 61 -1.99 -4.78 -3.01
N HIS A 62 -2.83 -5.07 -2.02
CA HIS A 62 -3.93 -6.04 -2.15
C HIS A 62 -4.88 -5.67 -3.29
N SER A 63 -5.31 -4.41 -3.37
CA SER A 63 -6.17 -3.91 -4.45
C SER A 63 -5.49 -4.04 -5.82
N LYS A 64 -4.20 -3.74 -5.90
CA LYS A 64 -3.41 -3.89 -7.13
C LYS A 64 -3.26 -5.35 -7.54
N LEU A 65 -2.97 -6.26 -6.62
CA LEU A 65 -2.91 -7.70 -6.87
C LEU A 65 -4.23 -8.27 -7.38
N THR A 66 -5.35 -7.87 -6.79
CA THR A 66 -6.67 -8.43 -7.11
C THR A 66 -7.26 -7.85 -8.39
N LYS A 67 -7.11 -6.54 -8.64
CA LYS A 67 -7.79 -5.85 -9.74
C LYS A 67 -6.89 -5.52 -10.93
N HIS A 68 -5.59 -5.38 -10.70
CA HIS A 68 -4.65 -4.80 -11.66
C HIS A 68 -3.49 -5.73 -12.01
N TRP A 69 -3.55 -7.03 -11.67
CA TRP A 69 -2.48 -7.99 -11.94
C TRP A 69 -1.97 -7.99 -13.39
N ALA A 70 -2.86 -7.75 -14.35
CA ALA A 70 -2.52 -7.66 -15.77
C ALA A 70 -1.53 -6.51 -16.11
N GLU A 71 -1.38 -5.52 -15.23
CA GLU A 71 -0.40 -4.44 -15.36
C GLU A 71 1.04 -4.90 -15.10
N VAL A 72 1.25 -6.06 -14.47
CA VAL A 72 2.59 -6.59 -14.16
C VAL A 72 3.12 -7.37 -15.38
N PRO A 73 4.27 -6.96 -15.97
CA PRO A 73 4.88 -7.67 -17.09
C PRO A 73 5.22 -9.11 -16.71
N LYS A 74 5.02 -10.06 -17.64
CA LYS A 74 5.23 -11.50 -17.38
C LYS A 74 6.68 -11.80 -16.98
N GLU A 75 7.61 -11.04 -17.52
CA GLU A 75 9.04 -11.12 -17.26
C GLU A 75 9.37 -10.71 -15.81
N ALA A 76 8.56 -9.80 -15.24
CA ALA A 76 8.71 -9.30 -13.88
C ALA A 76 7.95 -10.14 -12.84
N HIS A 77 7.14 -11.13 -13.25
CA HIS A 77 6.34 -11.96 -12.32
C HIS A 77 7.22 -12.71 -11.30
N GLY A 78 8.41 -13.16 -11.72
CA GLY A 78 9.34 -13.86 -10.84
C GLY A 78 9.87 -12.95 -9.73
N GLU A 79 10.44 -11.81 -10.09
CA GLU A 79 10.94 -10.82 -9.13
C GLU A 79 9.83 -10.30 -8.22
N PHE A 80 8.64 -10.07 -8.79
CA PHE A 80 7.48 -9.60 -8.05
C PHE A 80 7.04 -10.62 -6.99
N LYS A 81 6.94 -11.91 -7.34
CA LYS A 81 6.61 -12.97 -6.39
C LYS A 81 7.63 -13.07 -5.27
N GLN A 82 8.92 -12.92 -5.59
CA GLN A 82 9.98 -12.90 -4.59
C GLN A 82 9.81 -11.73 -3.61
N LYS A 83 9.62 -10.51 -4.12
CA LYS A 83 9.33 -9.32 -3.29
C LYS A 83 8.08 -9.47 -2.42
N LEU A 84 7.02 -10.07 -2.95
CA LEU A 84 5.80 -10.36 -2.19
C LEU A 84 6.08 -11.33 -1.04
N LEU A 85 6.81 -12.41 -1.31
CA LEU A 85 7.20 -13.38 -0.27
C LEU A 85 8.10 -12.75 0.78
N GLU A 86 9.09 -11.96 0.38
CA GLU A 86 9.96 -11.20 1.30
C GLU A 86 9.15 -10.26 2.19
N SER A 87 8.16 -9.58 1.61
CA SER A 87 7.27 -8.70 2.36
C SER A 87 6.37 -9.47 3.32
N ILE A 88 5.79 -10.60 2.90
CA ILE A 88 5.02 -11.48 3.78
C ILE A 88 5.88 -11.99 4.94
N VAL A 89 7.14 -12.35 4.69
CA VAL A 89 8.07 -12.78 5.74
C VAL A 89 8.44 -11.62 6.68
N MET A 90 8.69 -10.43 6.14
CA MET A 90 8.96 -9.21 6.91
C MET A 90 7.78 -8.87 7.84
N PHE A 91 6.56 -8.93 7.33
CA PHE A 91 5.34 -8.71 8.11
C PHE A 91 4.92 -9.91 8.95
N GLY A 92 5.43 -11.11 8.64
CA GLY A 92 5.28 -12.37 9.38
C GLY A 92 5.62 -12.25 10.87
N ASN A 93 6.60 -11.39 11.17
CA ASN A 93 7.04 -11.04 12.53
C ASN A 93 6.58 -9.63 12.98
N GLY A 94 5.83 -8.91 12.15
CA GLY A 94 5.36 -7.53 12.37
C GLY A 94 3.89 -7.44 12.82
N PRO A 95 3.27 -6.25 12.75
CA PRO A 95 1.88 -6.05 13.16
C PRO A 95 0.92 -6.95 12.36
N LYS A 96 0.19 -7.84 13.06
CA LYS A 96 -0.68 -8.87 12.46
C LYS A 96 -1.78 -8.34 11.53
N ILE A 97 -2.09 -7.04 11.59
CA ILE A 97 -3.11 -6.39 10.76
C ILE A 97 -2.71 -6.27 9.28
N VAL A 98 -1.40 -6.21 8.99
CA VAL A 98 -0.88 -6.16 7.61
C VAL A 98 -0.89 -7.57 6.99
N LEU A 99 -0.56 -8.58 7.79
CA LEU A 99 -0.56 -9.98 7.37
C LEU A 99 -1.93 -10.48 6.93
N SER A 100 -3.01 -10.14 7.65
CA SER A 100 -4.35 -10.61 7.27
C SER A 100 -4.73 -10.15 5.87
N GLN A 101 -4.28 -8.95 5.47
CA GLN A 101 -4.60 -8.40 4.15
C GLN A 101 -3.71 -8.97 3.04
N LEU A 102 -2.46 -9.31 3.34
CA LEU A 102 -1.55 -9.95 2.40
C LEU A 102 -1.84 -11.45 2.19
N CYS A 103 -2.35 -12.16 3.21
CA CYS A 103 -2.63 -13.60 3.16
C CYS A 103 -4.01 -13.97 2.59
N ILE A 104 -4.92 -13.02 2.41
CA ILE A 104 -6.27 -13.25 1.82
C ILE A 104 -6.27 -13.04 0.29
N SER A 105 -5.15 -12.62 -0.32
CA SER A 105 -4.99 -12.51 -1.78
C SER A 105 -4.59 -13.82 -2.45
#